data_AF-A0A662FTN4-F1
#
_entry.id   AF-A0A662FTN4-F1
#
_cell.length_a   1.000
_cell.length_b   1.000
_cell.length_c   1.000
_cell.angle_alpha   90.00
_cell.angle_beta   90.00
_cell.angle_gamma   90.00
#
_symmetry.space_group_name_H-M   'P 1'
#
loop_
_entity.id
_entity.type
_entity.pdbx_description
1 polymer ?
#
loop_
_entity_poly.entity_id
_entity_poly.type
_entity_poly.pdbx_seq_one_letter_code
_entity_poly.pdbx_strand_id
1 'polypeptide(L)' 'MFMKGLKVYVDEELEKRFRKVAMEVYGYGRGSISKAVEDAMRKWLLEHEIMLAEIKIPDDPVKAIRGMLKHV' A
#
# COMPACT_ATOMS: atom_id res chain seq x y z
N MET A 1 -1.59 18.13 -9.44
CA MET A 1 -1.97 16.72 -9.22
C MET A 1 -3.46 16.69 -8.93
N PHE A 2 -4.25 15.91 -9.66
CA PHE A 2 -5.70 15.84 -9.46
C PHE A 2 -6.02 14.81 -8.37
N MET A 3 -6.68 15.23 -7.29
CA MET A 3 -7.18 14.30 -6.27
C MET A 3 -8.45 13.63 -6.79
N LYS A 4 -8.58 12.32 -6.57
CA LYS A 4 -9.79 11.55 -6.86
C LYS A 4 -10.40 11.07 -5.55
N GLY A 5 -11.70 11.26 -5.38
CA GLY A 5 -12.44 10.74 -4.24
C GLY A 5 -12.78 9.26 -4.44
N LEU A 6 -12.68 8.48 -3.37
CA LEU A 6 -13.15 7.10 -3.30
C LEU A 6 -14.31 7.04 -2.30
N LYS A 7 -15.49 6.59 -2.75
CA LYS A 7 -16.63 6.35 -1.86
C LYS A 7 -16.60 4.90 -1.39
N VAL A 8 -16.52 4.71 -0.08
CA VAL A 8 -16.49 3.39 0.56
C VAL A 8 -17.53 3.31 1.67
N TYR A 9 -17.90 2.10 2.04
CA TYR A 9 -18.72 1.80 3.21
C TYR A 9 -17.85 1.03 4.19
N VAL A 10 -17.83 1.47 5.43
CA VAL A 10 -17.07 0.88 6.53
C VAL A 10 -17.96 0.80 7.76
N ASP A 11 -17.60 -0.08 8.69
CA ASP A 11 -18.25 -0.16 9.99
C ASP A 11 -18.19 1.19 10.73
N GLU A 12 -19.27 1.55 11.43
CA GLU A 12 -19.41 2.86 12.09
C GLU A 12 -18.40 3.04 13.23
N GLU A 13 -18.16 2.00 14.03
CA GLU A 13 -17.21 2.07 15.14
C GLU A 13 -15.78 2.20 14.61
N LEU A 14 -15.46 1.44 13.56
CA LEU A 14 -14.17 1.54 12.87
C LEU A 14 -13.95 2.95 12.32
N GLU A 15 -14.95 3.54 11.68
CA GLU A 15 -14.87 4.89 11.12
C GLU A 15 -14.58 5.95 12.18
N LYS A 16 -15.33 5.92 13.29
CA LYS A 16 -15.14 6.84 14.42
C LYS A 16 -13.74 6.73 15.01
N ARG A 17 -13.26 5.50 15.24
CA ARG A 17 -11.92 5.24 15.77
C ARG A 17 -10.85 5.72 14.79
N PHE A 18 -11.00 5.43 13.51
CA PHE A 18 -10.07 5.86 12.48
C PHE A 18 -9.95 7.38 12.42
N ARG A 19 -11.08 8.11 12.44
CA ARG A 19 -11.07 9.59 12.43
C ARG A 19 -10.35 10.17 13.62
N LYS A 20 -10.64 9.66 14.82
CA LYS A 20 -10.00 10.13 16.05
C LYS A 20 -8.48 10.00 15.95
N VAL A 21 -7.99 8.82 15.59
CA VAL A 21 -6.54 8.55 15.49
C VAL A 21 -5.91 9.38 14.36
N ALA A 22 -6.56 9.48 13.20
CA ALA A 22 -6.07 10.30 12.09
C ALA A 22 -5.90 11.78 12.49
N MET A 23 -6.84 12.32 13.27
CA MET A 23 -6.74 13.69 13.78
C MET A 23 -5.67 13.84 14.86
N GLU A 24 -5.49 12.85 15.73
CA GLU A 24 -4.41 12.86 16.73
C GLU A 24 -3.02 12.80 16.08
N VAL A 25 -2.87 12.06 14.97
CA VAL A 25 -1.58 11.89 14.27
C VAL A 25 -1.26 13.07 13.33
N TYR A 26 -2.22 13.50 12.51
CA TYR A 26 -1.97 14.51 11.46
C TYR A 26 -2.54 15.90 11.79
N GLY A 27 -3.18 16.05 12.95
CA GLY A 27 -3.81 17.27 13.40
C GLY A 27 -5.29 17.40 13.02
N TYR A 28 -5.94 18.40 13.62
CA TYR A 28 -7.38 18.66 13.49
C TYR A 28 -7.75 19.53 12.27
N GLY A 29 -6.80 19.74 11.35
CA GLY A 29 -7.00 20.54 10.15
C GLY A 29 -7.68 19.79 9.00
N ARG A 30 -7.97 20.53 7.92
CA ARG A 30 -8.48 19.93 6.68
C ARG A 30 -7.45 18.97 6.10
N GLY A 31 -7.91 17.77 5.71
CA GLY A 31 -7.10 16.78 4.98
C GLY A 31 -6.43 15.72 5.85
N SER A 32 -6.52 15.76 7.18
CA SER A 32 -5.96 14.72 8.06
C SER A 32 -6.51 13.33 7.76
N ILE A 33 -7.83 13.22 7.56
CA ILE A 33 -8.48 11.96 7.19
C ILE A 33 -8.00 11.47 5.82
N SER A 34 -7.95 12.35 4.81
CA SER A 34 -7.48 12.00 3.47
C SER A 34 -6.05 11.49 3.49
N LYS A 35 -5.17 12.14 4.27
CA LYS A 35 -3.77 11.75 4.43
C LYS A 35 -3.64 10.39 5.11
N ALA A 36 -4.39 10.16 6.19
CA ALA A 36 -4.42 8.86 6.87
C ALA A 36 -4.93 7.73 5.96
N VAL A 37 -5.96 7.99 5.15
CA VAL A 37 -6.48 7.01 4.18
C VAL A 37 -5.44 6.70 3.12
N GLU A 38 -4.78 7.72 2.57
CA GLU A 38 -3.74 7.53 1.55
C GLU A 38 -2.57 6.69 2.10
N ASP A 39 -2.11 6.98 3.32
CA ASP A 39 -1.04 6.22 3.99
C ASP A 39 -1.45 4.76 4.26
N ALA A 40 -2.68 4.55 4.73
CA ALA A 40 -3.23 3.21 4.95
C ALA A 40 -3.36 2.41 3.64
N MET A 41 -3.83 3.04 2.55
CA MET A 41 -3.92 2.41 1.24
C MET A 41 -2.54 2.06 0.68
N ARG A 42 -1.54 2.95 0.83
CA ARG A 42 -0.16 2.68 0.42
C ARG A 42 0.43 1.50 1.17
N LYS A 43 0.20 1.42 2.48
CA LYS A 43 0.64 0.30 3.31
C LYS A 43 -0.02 -1.00 2.89
N TRP A 44 -1.34 -0.99 2.70
CA TRP A 44 -2.08 -2.16 2.23
C TRP A 44 -1.56 -2.66 0.88
N LEU A 45 -1.36 -1.75 -0.09
CA LEU A 45 -0.82 -2.10 -1.40
C LEU A 45 0.58 -2.69 -1.29
N LEU A 46 1.49 -2.05 -0.55
CA LEU A 46 2.85 -2.56 -0.36
C LEU A 46 2.86 -3.99 0.18
N GLU A 47 2.01 -4.27 1.18
CA GLU A 47 1.91 -5.59 1.79
C GLU A 47 1.38 -6.65 0.81
N HIS A 48 0.44 -6.29 -0.07
CA HIS A 48 -0.30 -7.26 -0.88
C HIS A 48 0.20 -7.36 -2.32
N GLU A 49 0.74 -6.30 -2.91
CA GLU A 49 1.35 -6.34 -4.25
C GLU A 49 2.57 -7.27 -4.26
N ILE A 50 3.33 -7.33 -3.17
CA ILE A 50 4.43 -8.30 -3.01
C ILE A 50 3.91 -9.74 -2.99
N MET A 51 2.77 -9.99 -2.32
CA MET A 51 2.16 -11.32 -2.28
C MET A 51 1.55 -11.74 -3.62
N LEU A 52 0.96 -10.78 -4.34
CA LEU A 52 0.30 -11.00 -5.63
C LEU A 52 1.28 -11.00 -6.80
N ALA A 53 2.47 -10.43 -6.64
CA ALA A 53 3.54 -10.59 -7.59
C ALA A 53 3.88 -12.08 -7.66
N GLU A 54 3.42 -12.75 -8.73
CA GLU A 54 3.85 -14.09 -9.06
C GLU A 54 5.38 -14.10 -9.07
N ILE A 55 5.99 -14.73 -8.06
CA ILE A 55 7.41 -15.05 -8.11
C ILE A 55 7.52 -16.08 -9.23
N LYS A 56 7.79 -15.62 -10.46
CA LYS A 56 8.15 -16.49 -11.58
C LYS A 56 9.53 -17.02 -11.30
N ILE A 57 9.61 -18.06 -10.46
CA ILE A 57 10.82 -18.85 -10.27
C ILE A 57 11.06 -19.53 -11.63
N PRO A 58 12.17 -19.23 -12.32
CA PRO A 58 12.49 -19.92 -13.57
C PRO A 58 12.62 -21.43 -13.31
N ASP A 59 12.22 -22.27 -14.27
CA ASP A 59 12.32 -23.73 -14.15
C ASP A 59 13.74 -24.21 -13.78
N ASP A 60 14.78 -23.44 -14.13
CA ASP A 60 16.15 -23.62 -13.66
C ASP A 60 16.74 -22.27 -13.18
N PRO A 61 16.67 -21.98 -11.87
CA PRO A 61 17.13 -20.72 -11.31
C PRO A 61 18.66 -20.58 -11.37
N VAL A 62 19.41 -21.69 -11.36
CA VAL A 62 20.89 -21.67 -11.40
C VAL A 62 21.38 -21.28 -12.78
N LYS A 63 20.75 -21.82 -13.83
CA LYS A 63 21.08 -21.46 -15.22
C LYS A 63 20.76 -20.00 -15.53
N ALA A 64 19.64 -19.48 -15.01
CA ALA A 64 19.27 -18.08 -15.17
C ALA A 64 20.34 -17.14 -14.58
N ILE A 65 20.77 -17.37 -13.34
CA ILE A 65 21.80 -16.57 -12.66
C ILE A 65 23.15 -16.67 -13.40
N ARG A 66 23.55 -17.88 -13.83
CA ARG A 66 24.78 -18.08 -14.62
C ARG A 66 24.76 -17.31 -15.95
N GLY A 67 23.60 -17.16 -16.59
CA GLY A 67 23.46 -16.34 -17.79
C GLY A 67 23.69 -14.85 -17.52
N MET A 68 23.19 -14.34 -16.40
CA MET A 68 23.33 -12.93 -16.03
C MET A 68 24.77 -12.54 -15.68
N LEU A 69 25.52 -13.46 -15.05
CA LEU A 69 26.92 -13.24 -14.66
C LEU A 69 27.92 -13.34 -15.82
N LYS A 70 27.50 -13.79 -17.01
CA LYS A 70 28.39 -13.89 -18.19
C LYS A 70 28.75 -12.54 -18.81
N HIS A 71 28.10 -11.45 -18.40
CA HIS A 71 28.34 -10.11 -18.92
C HIS A 71 29.07 -9.19 -17.93
N VAL A 72 29.64 -9.77 -16.87
CA VAL A 72 30.49 -9.07 -15.89
C VAL A 72 31.94 -9.53 -16.05
#